data_AF-A0A4X2LY99-F1
#
_entry.id   AF-A0A4X2LY99-F1
#
_cell.length_a   1.000
_cell.length_b   1.000
_cell.length_c   1.000
_cell.angle_alpha   90.00
_cell.angle_beta   90.00
_cell.angle_gamma   90.00
#
_symmetry.space_group_name_H-M   'P 1'
#
loop_
_entity.id
_entity.type
_entity.pdbx_description
1 polymer ?
#
loop_
_entity_poly.entity_id
_entity_poly.type
_entity_poly.pdbx_seq_one_letter_code
_entity_poly.pdbx_strand_id
1 'polypeptide(L)'
;MLPSLMITLSCLGLSSLTQAHIVPIVPLGPAPDTFDDAYLDCVDEMEKEATHLLQEEMANHSLLQESWGAATATWESRRRGLTLPLGFQTQHAVAIMVYTNSSNPLYRELNSAVRTMGSSREDYMKHFPFKALHFYLMRALQMLRASESCQEGPGQEVFRGVSSLLFQPKQLGDVIRLGQFTSTSEKKGVAQGFGNMTFFTMNTCFGVPIQALSVFPEEHEVLIPPHEIFLVSDFSQDGTRNLVTIRSLNRTCSHFNCAYLGGEKKEGCVSNPGESPVYFSPDWERKKVLDLSPDPTDPFPSLLFLTGQSWDALLPGSWPQLMPRTLLLPHGAFQLSGPVP
;
A
#
# COMPACT_ATOMS: atom_id res chain seq x y z
N MET A 1 5.89 -12.08 80.51
CA MET A 1 6.29 -13.32 79.80
C MET A 1 5.26 -13.61 78.71
N LEU A 2 5.45 -13.00 77.54
CA LEU A 2 5.23 -13.49 76.16
C LEU A 2 5.20 -12.24 75.24
N PRO A 3 6.08 -12.13 74.22
CA PRO A 3 6.32 -10.87 73.53
C PRO A 3 5.40 -10.67 72.30
N SER A 4 5.11 -9.40 72.02
CA SER A 4 4.37 -8.90 70.87
C SER A 4 5.13 -9.15 69.56
N LEU A 5 4.45 -9.77 68.60
CA LEU A 5 4.94 -10.05 67.25
C LEU A 5 4.74 -8.80 66.38
N MET A 6 5.82 -8.05 66.11
CA MET A 6 5.84 -6.97 65.11
C MET A 6 6.17 -7.58 63.75
N ILE A 7 5.18 -7.66 62.85
CA ILE A 7 5.39 -8.04 61.45
C ILE A 7 5.74 -6.78 60.67
N THR A 8 7.00 -6.67 60.26
CA THR A 8 7.49 -5.64 59.34
C THR A 8 7.07 -6.00 57.91
N LEU A 9 6.10 -5.27 57.36
CA LEU A 9 5.79 -5.29 55.93
C LEU A 9 6.94 -4.59 55.18
N SER A 10 7.90 -5.37 54.68
CA SER A 10 8.92 -4.88 53.75
C SER A 10 8.29 -4.75 52.37
N CYS A 11 8.20 -3.51 51.87
CA CYS A 11 7.81 -3.19 50.51
C CYS A 11 8.79 -3.84 49.51
N LEU A 12 8.41 -4.99 48.96
CA LEU A 12 9.03 -5.50 47.74
C LEU A 12 8.56 -4.62 46.58
N GLY A 13 9.50 -3.87 46.02
CA GLY A 13 9.27 -2.97 44.90
C GLY A 13 8.61 -3.71 43.74
N LEU A 14 7.52 -3.12 43.22
CA LEU A 14 7.02 -3.47 41.90
C LEU A 14 8.08 -3.06 40.88
N SER A 15 8.94 -4.00 40.49
CA SER A 15 9.60 -3.93 39.20
C SER A 15 8.49 -3.88 38.16
N SER A 16 8.36 -2.75 37.47
CA SER A 16 7.54 -2.62 36.28
C SER A 16 7.96 -3.72 35.30
N LEU A 17 7.16 -4.78 35.19
CA LEU A 17 7.29 -5.78 34.15
C LEU A 17 7.13 -5.05 32.83
N THR A 18 8.24 -4.79 32.14
CA THR A 18 8.24 -4.36 30.75
C THR A 18 7.51 -5.47 29.98
N GLN A 19 6.28 -5.20 29.57
CA GLN A 19 5.50 -6.10 28.74
C GLN A 19 6.32 -6.35 27.46
N ALA A 20 6.87 -7.56 27.32
CA ALA A 20 7.54 -7.96 26.09
C ALA A 20 6.47 -7.91 24.98
N HIS A 21 6.55 -6.91 24.11
CA HIS A 21 5.69 -6.84 22.93
C HIS A 21 6.09 -7.99 22.00
N ILE A 22 5.24 -9.02 21.94
CA ILE A 22 5.40 -10.12 20.99
C ILE A 22 5.02 -9.59 19.61
N VAL A 23 6.02 -9.49 18.73
CA VAL A 23 5.80 -9.10 17.34
C VAL A 23 5.25 -10.32 16.58
N PRO A 24 4.09 -10.21 15.91
CA PRO A 24 3.54 -11.33 15.15
C PRO A 24 4.44 -11.77 14.00
N ILE A 25 4.64 -13.08 13.89
CA ILE A 25 5.30 -13.70 12.74
C ILE A 25 4.26 -14.03 11.68
N VAL A 26 4.53 -13.64 10.44
CA VAL A 26 3.65 -13.89 9.28
C VAL A 26 4.39 -14.75 8.26
N PRO A 27 3.93 -15.98 7.98
CA PRO A 27 4.57 -16.81 6.97
C PRO A 27 4.32 -16.22 5.57
N LEU A 28 5.37 -16.14 4.75
CA LEU A 28 5.22 -15.84 3.33
C LEU A 28 4.61 -17.06 2.61
N GLY A 29 3.77 -16.80 1.61
CA GLY A 29 3.05 -17.87 0.92
C GLY A 29 2.36 -17.40 -0.36
N PRO A 30 1.51 -18.25 -0.96
CA PRO A 30 0.88 -17.99 -2.26
C PRO A 30 -0.32 -17.02 -2.19
N ALA A 31 -0.79 -16.66 -1.00
CA ALA A 31 -1.93 -15.76 -0.76
C ALA A 31 -3.23 -16.16 -1.51
N PRO A 32 -3.83 -17.33 -1.20
CA PRO A 32 -4.94 -17.91 -1.97
C PRO A 32 -6.26 -17.14 -1.87
N ASP A 33 -6.41 -16.29 -0.86
CA ASP A 33 -7.63 -15.49 -0.61
C ASP A 33 -7.53 -14.07 -1.20
N THR A 34 -6.50 -13.82 -2.02
CA THR A 34 -6.29 -12.55 -2.69
C THR A 34 -7.34 -12.34 -3.79
N PHE A 35 -8.00 -11.18 -3.79
CA PHE A 35 -8.71 -10.70 -4.97
C PHE A 35 -7.69 -10.11 -5.96
N ASP A 36 -7.44 -10.82 -7.06
CA ASP A 36 -6.29 -10.58 -7.94
C ASP A 36 -6.68 -10.40 -9.42
N ASP A 37 -7.88 -9.88 -9.64
CA ASP A 37 -8.46 -9.68 -10.96
C ASP A 37 -7.57 -8.76 -11.81
N ALA A 38 -7.16 -9.28 -12.98
CA ALA A 38 -6.37 -8.54 -13.95
C ALA A 38 -7.22 -7.91 -15.07
N TYR A 39 -8.54 -8.14 -15.07
CA TYR A 39 -9.50 -7.59 -16.03
C TYR A 39 -9.12 -7.84 -17.49
N LEU A 40 -8.60 -9.04 -17.78
CA LEU A 40 -8.23 -9.43 -19.12
C LEU A 40 -9.50 -9.63 -19.94
N ASP A 41 -9.53 -8.98 -21.10
CA ASP A 41 -10.61 -9.07 -22.10
C ASP A 41 -11.96 -8.49 -21.65
N CYS A 42 -12.02 -7.69 -20.59
CA CYS A 42 -13.25 -7.02 -20.12
C CYS A 42 -13.05 -5.57 -19.67
N VAL A 43 -11.97 -4.92 -20.14
CA VAL A 43 -11.69 -3.52 -19.80
C VAL A 43 -12.84 -2.62 -20.22
N ASP A 44 -13.33 -2.76 -21.45
CA ASP A 44 -14.37 -1.88 -22.01
C ASP A 44 -15.72 -2.05 -21.28
N GLU A 45 -16.06 -3.27 -20.88
CA GLU A 45 -17.24 -3.57 -20.06
C GLU A 45 -17.08 -3.01 -18.65
N MET A 46 -15.91 -3.22 -18.03
CA MET A 46 -15.64 -2.69 -16.68
C MET A 46 -15.62 -1.16 -16.65
N GLU A 47 -15.12 -0.48 -17.68
CA GLU A 47 -15.16 1.00 -17.77
C GLU A 47 -16.60 1.53 -17.75
N LYS A 48 -17.54 0.83 -18.39
CA LYS A 48 -18.97 1.20 -18.39
C LYS A 48 -19.59 1.08 -17.00
N GLU A 49 -19.25 0.02 -16.26
CA GLU A 49 -19.79 -0.25 -14.93
C GLU A 49 -19.08 0.56 -13.82
N ALA A 50 -17.77 0.78 -13.95
CA ALA A 50 -16.92 1.36 -12.92
C ALA A 50 -17.33 2.77 -12.51
N THR A 51 -17.93 3.54 -13.43
CA THR A 51 -18.44 4.88 -13.12
C THR A 51 -19.58 4.82 -12.10
N HIS A 52 -20.57 3.94 -12.32
CA HIS A 52 -21.69 3.78 -11.40
C HIS A 52 -21.23 3.14 -10.08
N LEU A 53 -20.41 2.09 -10.17
CA LEU A 53 -19.84 1.43 -8.99
C LEU A 53 -19.08 2.41 -8.09
N LEU A 54 -18.23 3.26 -8.66
CA LEU A 54 -17.48 4.22 -7.86
C LEU A 54 -18.40 5.22 -7.14
N GLN A 55 -19.49 5.66 -7.78
CA GLN A 55 -20.48 6.53 -7.14
C GLN A 55 -21.15 5.83 -5.94
N GLU A 56 -21.53 4.56 -6.10
CA GLU A 56 -22.10 3.75 -5.02
C GLU A 56 -21.08 3.53 -3.89
N GLU A 57 -19.83 3.22 -4.21
CA GLU A 57 -18.75 3.04 -3.24
C GLU A 57 -18.51 4.32 -2.43
N MET A 58 -18.43 5.48 -3.09
CA MET A 58 -18.29 6.77 -2.40
C MET A 58 -19.51 7.11 -1.54
N ALA A 59 -20.73 6.80 -2.00
CA ALA A 59 -21.95 7.06 -1.23
C ALA A 59 -22.01 6.22 0.06
N ASN A 60 -21.44 5.02 0.03
CA ASN A 60 -21.46 4.07 1.14
C ASN A 60 -20.19 4.10 2.00
N HIS A 61 -19.17 4.89 1.62
CA HIS A 61 -17.85 4.88 2.28
C HIS A 61 -17.27 6.29 2.40
N SER A 62 -17.54 6.95 3.52
CA SER A 62 -17.13 8.35 3.76
C SER A 62 -15.64 8.59 3.53
N LEU A 63 -14.79 7.67 4.00
CA LEU A 63 -13.34 7.78 3.85
C LEU A 63 -12.89 7.81 2.37
N LEU A 64 -13.53 7.01 1.52
CA LEU A 64 -13.28 6.98 0.09
C LEU A 64 -13.82 8.25 -0.57
N GLN A 65 -15.03 8.69 -0.20
CA GLN A 65 -15.60 9.93 -0.73
C GLN A 65 -14.68 11.14 -0.48
N GLU A 66 -14.20 11.30 0.76
CA GLU A 66 -13.29 12.37 1.14
C GLU A 66 -11.95 12.26 0.42
N SER A 67 -11.35 11.05 0.40
CA SER A 67 -10.07 10.80 -0.28
C SER A 67 -10.16 11.08 -1.77
N TRP A 68 -11.23 10.61 -2.43
CA TRP A 68 -11.44 10.77 -3.86
C TRP A 68 -11.66 12.24 -4.23
N GLY A 69 -12.43 12.98 -3.44
CA GLY A 69 -12.64 14.41 -3.63
C GLY A 69 -11.34 15.21 -3.51
N ALA A 70 -10.55 14.95 -2.47
CA ALA A 70 -9.25 15.60 -2.26
C ALA A 70 -8.23 15.27 -3.36
N ALA A 71 -8.17 14.00 -3.77
CA ALA A 71 -7.30 13.55 -4.85
C ALA A 71 -7.71 14.15 -6.20
N THR A 72 -9.02 14.27 -6.48
CA THR A 72 -9.53 14.91 -7.70
C THR A 72 -9.12 16.39 -7.76
N ALA A 73 -9.27 17.13 -6.66
CA ALA A 73 -8.85 18.53 -6.59
C ALA A 73 -7.33 18.68 -6.80
N THR A 74 -6.55 17.77 -6.22
CA THR A 74 -5.08 17.73 -6.40
C THR A 74 -4.70 17.44 -7.85
N TRP A 75 -5.35 16.45 -8.47
CA TRP A 75 -5.13 16.09 -9.87
C TRP A 75 -5.37 17.25 -10.83
N GLU A 76 -6.46 17.99 -10.68
CA GLU A 76 -6.77 19.13 -11.55
C GLU A 76 -5.69 20.22 -11.51
N SER A 77 -5.00 20.38 -10.38
CA SER A 77 -3.88 21.31 -10.25
C SER A 77 -2.57 20.78 -10.86
N ARG A 78 -2.33 19.47 -10.79
CA ARG A 78 -1.05 18.83 -11.17
C ARG A 78 -1.00 18.26 -12.58
N ARG A 79 -2.15 17.99 -13.22
CA ARG A 79 -2.21 17.33 -14.53
C ARG A 79 -1.53 18.10 -15.67
N ARG A 80 -1.29 19.40 -15.50
CA ARG A 80 -0.66 20.24 -16.52
C ARG A 80 0.81 19.84 -16.67
N GLY A 81 1.23 19.54 -17.91
CA GLY A 81 2.61 19.16 -18.22
C GLY A 81 2.91 17.67 -18.07
N LEU A 82 1.98 16.86 -17.55
CA LEU A 82 2.15 15.41 -17.52
C LEU A 82 1.81 14.79 -18.88
N THR A 83 2.71 13.93 -19.36
CA THR A 83 2.46 13.09 -20.54
C THR A 83 1.95 11.74 -20.07
N LEU A 84 0.70 11.41 -20.40
CA LEU A 84 0.06 10.14 -20.02
C LEU A 84 -0.19 9.26 -21.25
N PRO A 85 -0.24 7.93 -21.07
CA PRO A 85 -0.59 7.00 -22.14
C PRO A 85 -1.95 7.32 -22.78
N LEU A 86 -2.13 6.95 -24.05
CA LEU A 86 -3.41 7.09 -24.73
C LEU A 86 -4.52 6.32 -24.00
N GLY A 87 -5.67 6.97 -23.80
CA GLY A 87 -6.80 6.40 -23.06
C GLY A 87 -6.68 6.50 -21.53
N PHE A 88 -5.59 7.05 -20.99
CA PHE A 88 -5.43 7.24 -19.55
C PHE A 88 -6.35 8.36 -19.05
N GLN A 89 -7.47 7.96 -18.43
CA GLN A 89 -8.47 8.86 -17.86
C GLN A 89 -8.12 9.41 -16.46
N THR A 90 -8.80 10.48 -16.04
CA THR A 90 -8.65 11.09 -14.70
C THR A 90 -8.81 10.09 -13.56
N GLN A 91 -9.75 9.16 -13.67
CA GLN A 91 -10.06 8.16 -12.65
C GLN A 91 -8.85 7.27 -12.34
N HIS A 92 -8.02 6.96 -13.34
CA HIS A 92 -6.78 6.22 -13.17
C HIS A 92 -5.76 7.00 -12.33
N ALA A 93 -5.55 8.29 -12.62
CA ALA A 93 -4.66 9.15 -11.85
C ALA A 93 -5.17 9.32 -10.41
N VAL A 94 -6.47 9.58 -10.25
CA VAL A 94 -7.09 9.81 -8.95
C VAL A 94 -7.02 8.55 -8.10
N ALA A 95 -7.21 7.35 -8.66
CA ALA A 95 -7.06 6.09 -7.94
C ALA A 95 -5.64 5.91 -7.35
N ILE A 96 -4.59 6.27 -8.11
CA ILE A 96 -3.20 6.28 -7.61
C ILE A 96 -3.02 7.32 -6.48
N MET A 97 -3.52 8.54 -6.68
CA MET A 97 -3.44 9.59 -5.65
C MET A 97 -4.17 9.21 -4.35
N VAL A 98 -5.34 8.55 -4.46
CA VAL A 98 -6.08 8.02 -3.31
C VAL A 98 -5.26 6.95 -2.59
N TYR A 99 -4.64 6.03 -3.34
CA TYR A 99 -3.83 4.96 -2.77
C TYR A 99 -2.60 5.49 -2.02
N THR A 100 -1.91 6.50 -2.57
CA THR A 100 -0.67 7.05 -1.98
C THR A 100 -0.90 8.04 -0.84
N ASN A 101 -2.15 8.44 -0.57
CA ASN A 101 -2.44 9.44 0.45
C ASN A 101 -2.33 8.86 1.88
N SER A 102 -1.19 9.07 2.53
CA SER A 102 -0.98 8.67 3.93
C SER A 102 -1.78 9.49 4.96
N SER A 103 -2.25 10.70 4.62
CA SER A 103 -3.08 11.53 5.52
C SER A 103 -4.50 10.97 5.68
N ASN A 104 -4.97 10.26 4.65
CA ASN A 104 -6.22 9.51 4.68
C ASN A 104 -5.94 8.08 4.16
N PRO A 105 -5.48 7.16 5.02
CA PRO A 105 -4.81 5.93 4.62
C PRO A 105 -5.78 4.83 4.15
N LEU A 106 -6.64 5.12 3.17
CA LEU A 106 -7.59 4.18 2.56
C LEU A 106 -6.89 2.93 2.00
N TYR A 107 -5.63 3.05 1.59
CA TYR A 107 -4.81 1.90 1.17
C TYR A 107 -4.79 0.77 2.21
N ARG A 108 -4.94 1.07 3.50
CA ARG A 108 -4.99 0.04 4.56
C ARG A 108 -6.23 -0.82 4.44
N GLU A 109 -7.38 -0.19 4.21
CA GLU A 109 -8.67 -0.88 4.05
C GLU A 109 -8.73 -1.60 2.71
N LEU A 110 -8.30 -0.95 1.62
CA LEU A 110 -8.20 -1.57 0.31
C LEU A 110 -7.29 -2.81 0.36
N ASN A 111 -6.08 -2.69 0.89
CA ASN A 111 -5.15 -3.81 0.97
C ASN A 111 -5.65 -4.93 1.89
N SER A 112 -6.39 -4.59 2.95
CA SER A 112 -7.04 -5.62 3.78
C SER A 112 -8.11 -6.37 3.00
N ALA A 113 -9.01 -5.65 2.31
CA ALA A 113 -10.05 -6.26 1.49
C ALA A 113 -9.46 -7.14 0.37
N VAL A 114 -8.46 -6.62 -0.34
CA VAL A 114 -7.75 -7.37 -1.40
C VAL A 114 -7.14 -8.65 -0.86
N ARG A 115 -6.55 -8.62 0.34
CA ARG A 115 -5.88 -9.78 0.94
C ARG A 115 -6.84 -10.86 1.45
N THR A 116 -8.07 -10.52 1.83
CA THR A 116 -8.94 -11.43 2.60
C THR A 116 -10.31 -11.71 1.99
N MET A 117 -10.78 -10.92 1.03
CA MET A 117 -12.15 -11.02 0.48
C MET A 117 -12.16 -11.56 -0.96
N GLY A 118 -11.12 -12.30 -1.36
CA GLY A 118 -11.04 -13.04 -2.61
C GLY A 118 -11.19 -14.55 -2.42
N SER A 119 -11.86 -15.01 -1.36
CA SER A 119 -12.01 -16.45 -1.09
C SER A 119 -12.87 -17.16 -2.14
N SER A 120 -13.94 -16.50 -2.61
CA SER A 120 -14.78 -16.90 -3.75
C SER A 120 -15.36 -15.68 -4.47
N ARG A 121 -16.05 -15.89 -5.60
CA ARG A 121 -16.76 -14.79 -6.28
C ARG A 121 -17.91 -14.26 -5.44
N GLU A 122 -18.64 -15.12 -4.74
CA GLU A 122 -19.74 -14.72 -3.85
C GLU A 122 -19.23 -13.84 -2.70
N ASP A 123 -18.10 -14.21 -2.11
CA ASP A 123 -17.44 -13.42 -1.05
C ASP A 123 -17.03 -12.04 -1.57
N TYR A 124 -16.39 -11.99 -2.74
CA TYR A 124 -16.07 -10.75 -3.44
C TYR A 124 -17.32 -9.89 -3.70
N MET A 125 -18.37 -10.46 -4.29
CA MET A 125 -19.58 -9.70 -4.64
C MET A 125 -20.24 -9.12 -3.40
N LYS A 126 -20.31 -9.89 -2.31
CA LYS A 126 -21.03 -9.55 -1.09
C LYS A 126 -20.27 -8.61 -0.15
N HIS A 127 -18.94 -8.78 -0.02
CA HIS A 127 -18.18 -8.12 1.05
C HIS A 127 -17.11 -7.14 0.54
N PHE A 128 -16.62 -7.27 -0.69
CA PHE A 128 -15.55 -6.39 -1.20
C PHE A 128 -16.09 -4.98 -1.54
N PRO A 129 -15.65 -3.92 -0.81
CA PRO A 129 -16.29 -2.60 -0.91
C PRO A 129 -15.63 -1.67 -1.93
N PHE A 130 -14.59 -2.11 -2.65
CA PHE A 130 -13.74 -1.26 -3.49
C PHE A 130 -13.61 -1.78 -4.94
N LYS A 131 -14.71 -2.25 -5.54
CA LYS A 131 -14.75 -2.89 -6.86
C LYS A 131 -14.24 -1.95 -7.97
N ALA A 132 -14.73 -0.71 -8.03
CA ALA A 132 -14.29 0.29 -8.99
C ALA A 132 -12.93 0.87 -8.65
N LEU A 133 -12.65 1.17 -7.38
CA LEU A 133 -11.32 1.64 -6.98
C LEU A 133 -10.23 0.62 -7.33
N HIS A 134 -10.45 -0.66 -7.07
CA HIS A 134 -9.54 -1.74 -7.45
C HIS A 134 -9.35 -1.78 -8.98
N PHE A 135 -10.44 -1.72 -9.74
CA PHE A 135 -10.38 -1.70 -11.21
C PHE A 135 -9.54 -0.53 -11.74
N TYR A 136 -9.84 0.71 -11.34
CA TYR A 136 -9.10 1.87 -11.81
C TYR A 136 -7.63 1.84 -11.41
N LEU A 137 -7.31 1.40 -10.18
CA LEU A 137 -5.91 1.28 -9.74
C LEU A 137 -5.16 0.21 -10.55
N MET A 138 -5.77 -0.97 -10.72
CA MET A 138 -5.20 -2.06 -11.50
C MET A 138 -4.98 -1.66 -12.96
N ARG A 139 -5.97 -0.99 -13.57
CA ARG A 139 -5.88 -0.49 -14.94
C ARG A 139 -4.82 0.61 -15.09
N ALA A 140 -4.72 1.52 -14.13
CA ALA A 140 -3.70 2.57 -14.14
C ALA A 140 -2.29 1.97 -14.16
N LEU A 141 -2.02 0.96 -13.33
CA LEU A 141 -0.73 0.27 -13.30
C LEU A 141 -0.44 -0.45 -14.62
N GLN A 142 -1.42 -1.11 -15.23
CA GLN A 142 -1.24 -1.75 -16.54
C GLN A 142 -0.86 -0.76 -17.63
N MET A 143 -1.48 0.42 -17.65
CA MET A 143 -1.24 1.43 -18.67
C MET A 143 0.11 2.15 -18.49
N LEU A 144 0.57 2.30 -17.26
CA LEU A 144 1.83 2.97 -16.92
C LEU A 144 3.04 2.02 -16.94
N ARG A 145 2.83 0.70 -16.92
CA ARG A 145 3.91 -0.28 -16.96
C ARG A 145 4.70 -0.16 -18.27
N ALA A 146 6.02 -0.02 -18.15
CA ALA A 146 6.92 0.00 -19.29
C ALA A 146 6.90 -1.34 -20.05
N SER A 147 6.89 -1.30 -21.38
CA SER A 147 6.87 -2.50 -22.23
C SER A 147 8.13 -3.37 -22.14
N GLU A 148 9.24 -2.79 -21.68
CA GLU A 148 10.56 -3.43 -21.63
C GLU A 148 10.91 -4.00 -20.24
N SER A 149 10.01 -3.90 -19.27
CA SER A 149 10.27 -4.37 -17.89
C SER A 149 10.69 -5.85 -17.89
N CYS A 150 11.91 -6.11 -17.41
CA CYS A 150 12.55 -7.44 -17.33
C CYS A 150 12.80 -8.15 -18.66
N GLN A 151 12.84 -7.46 -19.80
CA GLN A 151 13.28 -8.05 -21.06
C GLN A 151 14.79 -8.33 -21.08
N GLU A 152 15.61 -7.44 -20.49
CA GLU A 152 17.08 -7.51 -20.54
C GLU A 152 17.76 -7.57 -19.16
N GLY A 153 17.02 -7.77 -18.06
CA GLY A 153 17.59 -7.70 -16.72
C GLY A 153 16.72 -8.25 -15.59
N PRO A 154 17.22 -8.22 -14.34
CA PRO A 154 16.57 -8.84 -13.18
C PRO A 154 15.30 -8.10 -12.69
N GLY A 155 14.93 -6.98 -13.31
CA GLY A 155 13.83 -6.10 -12.88
C GLY A 155 14.30 -4.90 -12.06
N GLN A 156 13.36 -4.04 -11.70
CA GLN A 156 13.62 -2.83 -10.91
C GLN A 156 13.85 -3.22 -9.45
N GLU A 157 14.97 -2.79 -8.87
CA GLU A 157 15.25 -2.99 -7.44
C GLU A 157 14.46 -1.97 -6.61
N VAL A 158 13.73 -2.47 -5.61
CA VAL A 158 12.89 -1.66 -4.72
C VAL A 158 12.94 -2.21 -3.29
N PHE A 159 12.56 -1.35 -2.34
CA PHE A 159 12.69 -1.63 -0.91
C PHE A 159 11.39 -1.40 -0.16
N ARG A 160 11.14 -2.18 0.89
CA ARG A 160 10.01 -1.97 1.80
C ARG A 160 10.36 -2.30 3.23
N GLY A 161 10.21 -1.31 4.10
CA GLY A 161 10.28 -1.49 5.55
C GLY A 161 8.91 -1.79 6.15
N VAL A 162 8.87 -2.70 7.11
CA VAL A 162 7.67 -3.04 7.90
C VAL A 162 8.01 -2.90 9.37
N SER A 163 7.18 -2.19 10.13
CA SER A 163 7.44 -1.86 11.54
C SER A 163 6.84 -2.85 12.54
N SER A 164 5.76 -3.55 12.18
CA SER A 164 4.93 -4.27 13.14
C SER A 164 4.85 -5.79 12.93
N LEU A 165 5.45 -6.33 11.88
CA LEU A 165 5.34 -7.74 11.50
C LEU A 165 6.71 -8.33 11.15
N LEU A 166 6.90 -9.59 11.50
CA LEU A 166 8.05 -10.42 11.13
C LEU A 166 7.65 -11.38 10.02
N PHE A 167 7.88 -11.02 8.76
CA PHE A 167 7.64 -11.94 7.64
C PHE A 167 8.75 -12.97 7.55
N GLN A 168 8.38 -14.23 7.39
CA GLN A 168 9.34 -15.34 7.30
C GLN A 168 8.94 -16.30 6.16
N PRO A 169 9.86 -16.65 5.25
CA PRO A 169 9.62 -17.73 4.31
C PRO A 169 9.66 -19.09 5.03
N LYS A 170 9.05 -20.12 4.44
CA LYS A 170 9.20 -21.48 4.96
C LYS A 170 10.58 -22.03 4.61
N GLN A 171 11.04 -21.73 3.39
CA GLN A 171 12.37 -22.08 2.90
C GLN A 171 12.82 -21.13 1.79
N LEU A 172 14.12 -21.12 1.51
CA LEU A 172 14.65 -20.49 0.32
C LEU A 172 14.13 -21.22 -0.93
N GLY A 173 13.89 -20.47 -2.00
CA GLY A 173 13.27 -20.98 -3.21
C GLY A 173 11.74 -21.10 -3.15
N ASP A 174 11.10 -20.68 -2.05
CA ASP A 174 9.64 -20.57 -2.00
C ASP A 174 9.13 -19.60 -3.07
N VAL A 175 8.03 -19.99 -3.72
CA VAL A 175 7.29 -19.14 -4.64
C VAL A 175 6.14 -18.49 -3.86
N ILE A 176 6.14 -17.16 -3.80
CA ILE A 176 5.23 -16.39 -2.96
C ILE A 176 4.54 -15.28 -3.75
N ARG A 177 3.44 -14.78 -3.20
CA ARG A 177 2.73 -13.58 -3.64
C ARG A 177 2.53 -12.66 -2.45
N LEU A 178 2.52 -11.36 -2.72
CA LEU A 178 2.31 -10.36 -1.66
C LEU A 178 0.84 -10.25 -1.24
N GLY A 179 -0.09 -10.67 -2.11
CA GLY A 179 -1.50 -10.82 -1.81
C GLY A 179 -2.27 -9.50 -1.64
N GLN A 180 -1.69 -8.39 -2.06
CA GLN A 180 -2.27 -7.05 -2.03
C GLN A 180 -1.42 -6.11 -2.89
N PHE A 181 -1.92 -4.92 -3.17
CA PHE A 181 -1.04 -3.85 -3.66
C PHE A 181 0.05 -3.59 -2.62
N THR A 182 1.28 -3.47 -3.10
CA THR A 182 2.43 -3.31 -2.22
C THR A 182 3.23 -2.09 -2.62
N SER A 183 3.16 -1.07 -1.77
CA SER A 183 4.01 0.12 -1.84
C SER A 183 5.45 -0.24 -1.52
N THR A 184 6.36 0.20 -2.37
CA THR A 184 7.80 0.06 -2.20
C THR A 184 8.46 1.37 -2.60
N SER A 185 9.74 1.55 -2.27
CA SER A 185 10.50 2.73 -2.69
C SER A 185 11.75 2.33 -3.44
N GLU A 186 12.12 3.09 -4.45
CA GLU A 186 13.44 3.00 -5.09
C GLU A 186 14.57 3.36 -4.11
N LYS A 187 14.26 4.15 -3.08
CA LYS A 187 15.22 4.65 -2.09
C LYS A 187 15.16 3.80 -0.82
N LYS A 188 16.21 3.02 -0.58
CA LYS A 188 16.37 2.22 0.65
C LYS A 188 16.15 3.03 1.93
N GLY A 189 16.67 4.26 2.00
CA GLY A 189 16.52 5.14 3.16
C GLY A 189 15.08 5.57 3.42
N VAL A 190 14.28 5.80 2.37
CA VAL A 190 12.84 6.06 2.49
C VAL A 190 12.13 4.83 3.06
N ALA A 191 12.38 3.66 2.48
CA ALA A 191 11.78 2.41 2.94
C ALA A 191 12.09 2.12 4.43
N GLN A 192 13.29 2.43 4.91
CA GLN A 192 13.68 2.27 6.32
C GLN A 192 12.86 3.16 7.27
N GLY A 193 12.37 4.31 6.79
CA GLY A 193 11.50 5.21 7.55
C GLY A 193 10.14 4.58 7.91
N PHE A 194 9.65 3.61 7.11
CA PHE A 194 8.39 2.92 7.36
C PHE A 194 8.51 1.77 8.37
N GLY A 195 9.73 1.32 8.65
CA GLY A 195 9.99 0.27 9.63
C GLY A 195 11.20 -0.58 9.29
N ASN A 196 11.65 -1.34 10.28
CA ASN A 196 12.84 -2.16 10.17
C ASN A 196 12.68 -3.53 10.85
N MET A 197 11.45 -3.91 11.21
CA MET A 197 11.15 -5.22 11.82
C MET A 197 11.24 -6.33 10.79
N THR A 198 10.62 -6.12 9.62
CA THR A 198 11.00 -6.82 8.39
C THR A 198 11.46 -5.80 7.38
N PHE A 199 12.58 -6.06 6.73
CA PHE A 199 13.05 -5.26 5.60
C PHE A 199 13.13 -6.12 4.35
N PHE A 200 12.37 -5.73 3.32
CA PHE A 200 12.36 -6.39 2.03
C PHE A 200 13.27 -5.66 1.05
N THR A 201 14.11 -6.44 0.36
CA THR A 201 14.77 -6.05 -0.89
C THR A 201 14.13 -6.85 -2.01
N MET A 202 13.66 -6.19 -3.06
CA MET A 202 12.84 -6.83 -4.08
C MET A 202 13.31 -6.44 -5.47
N ASN A 203 13.31 -7.39 -6.40
CA ASN A 203 13.37 -7.07 -7.83
C ASN A 203 11.99 -7.33 -8.44
N THR A 204 11.34 -6.29 -8.98
CA THR A 204 9.99 -6.38 -9.57
C THR A 204 10.01 -6.14 -11.08
N CYS A 205 9.15 -6.87 -11.80
CA CYS A 205 8.91 -6.73 -13.24
C CYS A 205 7.57 -6.06 -13.56
N PHE A 206 6.67 -6.02 -12.57
CA PHE A 206 5.31 -5.48 -12.70
C PHE A 206 5.07 -4.25 -11.82
N GLY A 207 6.03 -3.90 -10.98
CA GLY A 207 6.07 -2.66 -10.24
C GLY A 207 6.10 -1.47 -11.19
N VAL A 208 5.32 -0.45 -10.84
CA VAL A 208 5.21 0.78 -11.63
C VAL A 208 5.68 1.95 -10.78
N PRO A 209 6.68 2.72 -11.25
CA PRO A 209 7.03 4.00 -10.63
C PRO A 209 5.85 4.95 -10.76
N ILE A 210 5.30 5.39 -9.63
CA ILE A 210 4.12 6.26 -9.58
C ILE A 210 4.43 7.65 -9.00
N GLN A 211 5.71 8.02 -8.94
CA GLN A 211 6.18 9.29 -8.36
C GLN A 211 5.40 10.51 -8.86
N ALA A 212 5.19 10.63 -10.18
CA ALA A 212 4.50 11.77 -10.78
C ALA A 212 3.00 11.85 -10.42
N LEU A 213 2.41 10.75 -9.96
CA LEU A 213 1.00 10.63 -9.58
C LEU A 213 0.81 10.39 -8.08
N SER A 214 1.89 10.40 -7.29
CA SER A 214 1.83 10.23 -5.84
C SER A 214 1.54 11.56 -5.14
N VAL A 215 0.84 11.48 -4.00
CA VAL A 215 0.69 12.62 -3.08
C VAL A 215 2.05 13.01 -2.48
N PHE A 216 2.96 12.05 -2.31
CA PHE A 216 4.31 12.19 -1.74
C PHE A 216 5.39 11.75 -2.74
N PRO A 217 5.72 12.57 -3.76
CA PRO A 217 6.73 12.23 -4.77
C PRO A 217 8.11 11.92 -4.18
N GLU A 218 8.46 12.47 -3.03
CA GLU A 218 9.71 12.23 -2.31
C GLU A 218 9.87 10.79 -1.80
N GLU A 219 8.78 10.02 -1.75
CA GLU A 219 8.83 8.61 -1.38
C GLU A 219 9.39 7.73 -2.51
N HIS A 220 9.48 8.25 -3.75
CA HIS A 220 9.92 7.47 -4.92
C HIS A 220 9.18 6.14 -5.01
N GLU A 221 7.86 6.21 -4.88
CA GLU A 221 7.03 5.01 -4.72
C GLU A 221 6.97 4.22 -6.03
N VAL A 222 7.24 2.93 -5.90
CA VAL A 222 6.96 1.91 -6.93
C VAL A 222 5.86 1.01 -6.38
N LEU A 223 4.74 0.97 -7.09
CA LEU A 223 3.57 0.21 -6.68
C LEU A 223 3.53 -1.14 -7.40
N ILE A 224 3.55 -2.23 -6.62
CA ILE A 224 3.52 -3.60 -7.11
C ILE A 224 2.07 -4.12 -7.08
N PRO A 225 1.53 -4.67 -8.18
CA PRO A 225 0.19 -5.25 -8.21
C PRO A 225 0.11 -6.61 -7.47
N PRO A 226 -1.09 -7.02 -7.01
CA PRO A 226 -1.27 -8.21 -6.14
C PRO A 226 -0.98 -9.57 -6.80
N HIS A 227 -0.91 -9.63 -8.12
CA HIS A 227 -0.75 -10.88 -8.88
C HIS A 227 0.70 -11.17 -9.31
N GLU A 228 1.67 -10.30 -9.01
CA GLU A 228 3.08 -10.61 -9.30
C GLU A 228 3.58 -11.78 -8.42
N ILE A 229 4.30 -12.71 -9.05
CA ILE A 229 4.90 -13.86 -8.37
C ILE A 229 6.38 -13.63 -8.12
N PHE A 230 6.82 -13.94 -6.92
CA PHE A 230 8.21 -13.82 -6.51
C PHE A 230 8.80 -15.14 -6.04
N LEU A 231 10.10 -15.29 -6.23
CA LEU A 231 10.92 -16.33 -5.61
C LEU A 231 11.67 -15.73 -4.42
N VAL A 232 11.64 -16.42 -3.27
CA VAL A 232 12.49 -16.10 -2.12
C VAL A 232 13.93 -16.50 -2.43
N SER A 233 14.79 -15.51 -2.66
CA SER A 233 16.19 -15.74 -3.02
C SER A 233 17.14 -15.70 -1.82
N ASP A 234 16.80 -14.93 -0.78
CA ASP A 234 17.61 -14.85 0.44
C ASP A 234 16.74 -14.51 1.65
N PHE A 235 17.19 -14.98 2.81
CA PHE A 235 16.58 -14.72 4.11
C PHE A 235 17.64 -14.77 5.21
N SER A 236 17.68 -13.73 6.03
CA SER A 236 18.52 -13.71 7.22
C SER A 236 17.84 -12.98 8.37
N GLN A 237 18.25 -13.31 9.59
CA GLN A 237 17.85 -12.59 10.79
C GLN A 237 19.02 -11.76 11.26
N ASP A 238 18.80 -10.47 11.45
CA ASP A 238 19.78 -9.55 12.02
C ASP A 238 19.26 -9.04 13.36
N GLY A 239 19.69 -9.68 14.44
CA GLY A 239 19.14 -9.44 15.77
C GLY A 239 17.64 -9.78 15.82
N THR A 240 16.80 -8.77 16.03
CA THR A 240 15.34 -8.92 16.11
C THR A 240 14.61 -8.65 14.80
N ARG A 241 15.32 -8.33 13.71
CA ARG A 241 14.71 -8.05 12.40
C ARG A 241 14.93 -9.16 11.39
N ASN A 242 13.95 -9.33 10.51
CA ASN A 242 14.05 -10.21 9.35
C ASN A 242 14.46 -9.40 8.11
N LEU A 243 15.46 -9.88 7.39
CA LEU A 243 15.85 -9.38 6.08
C LEU A 243 15.40 -10.40 5.04
N VAL A 244 14.59 -9.97 4.09
CA VAL A 244 13.99 -10.84 3.07
C VAL A 244 14.36 -10.30 1.69
N THR A 245 14.95 -11.15 0.85
CA THR A 245 15.18 -10.82 -0.56
C THR A 245 14.31 -11.70 -1.44
N ILE A 246 13.48 -11.06 -2.27
CA ILE A 246 12.60 -11.75 -3.22
C ILE A 246 12.82 -11.20 -4.63
N ARG A 247 12.79 -12.06 -5.64
CA ARG A 247 12.97 -11.68 -7.04
C ARG A 247 11.77 -12.10 -7.87
N SER A 248 11.33 -11.22 -8.76
CA SER A 248 10.24 -11.53 -9.68
C SER A 248 10.57 -12.73 -10.53
N LEU A 249 9.57 -13.55 -10.81
CA LEU A 249 9.64 -14.61 -11.81
C LEU A 249 9.23 -14.14 -13.21
N ASN A 250 9.03 -12.83 -13.41
CA ASN A 250 8.48 -12.24 -14.63
C ASN A 250 7.17 -12.91 -15.08
N ARG A 251 6.35 -13.28 -14.10
CA ARG A 251 5.06 -13.95 -14.28
C ARG A 251 4.04 -13.42 -13.30
N THR A 252 2.79 -13.43 -13.74
CA THR A 252 1.63 -13.15 -12.88
C THR A 252 0.87 -14.43 -12.57
N CYS A 253 0.02 -14.37 -11.54
CA CYS A 253 -0.87 -15.45 -11.12
C CYS A 253 -2.17 -14.79 -10.67
N SER A 254 -3.21 -14.91 -11.49
CA SER A 254 -4.56 -14.43 -11.17
C SER A 254 -5.54 -15.60 -11.12
N HIS A 255 -6.31 -15.68 -10.04
CA HIS A 255 -7.42 -16.62 -9.87
C HIS A 255 -8.74 -16.02 -10.36
N PHE A 256 -8.86 -14.69 -10.34
CA PHE A 256 -10.01 -13.97 -10.84
C PHE A 256 -9.74 -13.37 -12.23
N ASN A 257 -10.78 -13.33 -13.05
CA ASN A 257 -10.81 -12.52 -14.26
C ASN A 257 -12.23 -12.02 -14.49
N CYS A 258 -12.44 -10.72 -14.47
CA CYS A 258 -13.74 -10.07 -14.71
C CYS A 258 -14.82 -10.53 -13.72
N ALA A 259 -14.46 -10.62 -12.44
CA ALA A 259 -15.31 -11.22 -11.41
C ALA A 259 -16.66 -10.54 -11.25
N TYR A 260 -16.66 -9.20 -11.31
CA TYR A 260 -17.89 -8.41 -11.26
C TYR A 260 -18.86 -8.77 -12.39
N LEU A 261 -18.32 -9.01 -13.58
CA LEU A 261 -19.07 -9.34 -14.79
C LEU A 261 -19.46 -10.82 -14.92
N GLY A 262 -19.27 -11.62 -13.86
CA GLY A 262 -19.64 -13.03 -13.85
C GLY A 262 -18.48 -14.01 -13.89
N GLY A 263 -17.23 -13.53 -13.88
CA GLY A 263 -16.05 -14.39 -13.83
C GLY A 263 -15.92 -15.13 -12.50
N GLU A 264 -15.92 -16.47 -12.54
CA GLU A 264 -15.73 -17.29 -11.35
C GLU A 264 -14.25 -17.43 -10.94
N LYS A 265 -14.00 -17.63 -9.65
CA LYS A 265 -12.66 -17.91 -9.13
C LYS A 265 -12.19 -19.27 -9.66
N LYS A 266 -11.01 -19.31 -10.26
CA LYS A 266 -10.39 -20.55 -10.72
C LYS A 266 -9.60 -21.23 -9.59
N GLU A 267 -9.66 -22.56 -9.52
CA GLU A 267 -8.88 -23.35 -8.55
C GLU A 267 -7.37 -23.17 -8.76
N GLY A 268 -6.91 -23.21 -10.01
CA GLY A 268 -5.54 -22.88 -10.40
C GLY A 268 -5.44 -21.45 -10.93
N CYS A 269 -4.35 -20.75 -10.61
CA CYS A 269 -4.15 -19.43 -11.20
C CYS A 269 -3.72 -19.51 -12.66
N VAL A 270 -4.22 -18.56 -13.43
CA VAL A 270 -3.80 -18.35 -14.81
C VAL A 270 -2.54 -17.51 -14.78
N SER A 271 -1.44 -18.07 -15.30
CA SER A 271 -0.21 -17.34 -15.47
C SER A 271 -0.18 -16.63 -16.81
N ASN A 272 0.08 -15.32 -16.78
CA ASN A 272 0.44 -14.58 -17.97
C ASN A 272 1.94 -14.27 -17.93
N PRO A 273 2.68 -14.51 -19.04
CA PRO A 273 4.02 -13.98 -19.16
C PRO A 273 3.95 -12.45 -19.08
N GLY A 274 5.04 -11.81 -18.63
CA GLY A 274 5.11 -10.35 -18.52
C GLY A 274 5.04 -9.58 -19.84
N GLU A 275 4.66 -10.20 -20.95
CA GLU A 275 4.37 -9.52 -22.22
C GLU A 275 3.19 -8.57 -22.02
N SER A 276 3.43 -7.27 -22.18
CA SER A 276 2.36 -6.28 -22.18
C SER A 276 1.37 -6.61 -23.31
N PRO A 277 0.04 -6.57 -23.07
CA PRO A 277 -0.92 -6.70 -24.16
C PRO A 277 -0.61 -5.62 -25.19
N VAL A 278 -0.34 -6.03 -26.42
CA VAL A 278 -0.05 -5.14 -27.55
C VAL A 278 -1.33 -4.37 -27.87
N TYR A 279 -1.56 -3.26 -27.18
CA TYR A 279 -2.42 -2.21 -27.71
C TYR A 279 -1.71 -1.66 -28.95
N PHE A 280 -2.29 -1.92 -30.12
CA PHE A 280 -1.78 -1.43 -31.39
C PHE A 280 -1.64 0.10 -31.35
N SER A 281 -0.42 0.59 -31.16
CA SER A 281 -0.05 1.98 -31.45
C SER A 281 1.17 2.00 -32.37
N PRO A 282 1.19 2.83 -33.44
CA PRO A 282 2.26 2.82 -34.43
C PRO A 282 3.65 3.16 -33.85
N ASP A 283 4.67 2.52 -34.43
CA ASP A 283 6.06 2.46 -33.95
C ASP A 283 6.78 3.81 -33.74
N TRP A 284 6.28 4.90 -34.32
CA TRP A 284 6.93 6.22 -34.23
C TRP A 284 6.51 7.03 -32.99
N GLU A 285 5.43 6.64 -32.29
CA GLU A 285 4.98 7.28 -31.06
C GLU A 285 5.63 6.68 -29.80
N ARG A 286 6.23 5.49 -29.90
CA ARG A 286 6.95 4.80 -28.82
C ARG A 286 8.11 5.59 -28.23
N LYS A 287 8.76 6.46 -29.02
CA LYS A 287 9.97 7.19 -28.59
C LYS A 287 9.72 8.42 -27.71
N LYS A 288 8.48 8.70 -27.30
CA LYS A 288 8.14 9.88 -26.47
C LYS A 288 7.59 9.56 -25.08
N VAL A 289 7.38 8.30 -24.74
CA VAL A 289 6.78 7.93 -23.46
C VAL A 289 7.85 7.36 -22.54
N LEU A 290 8.46 8.26 -21.77
CA LEU A 290 9.03 8.07 -20.41
C LEU A 290 10.05 9.19 -20.16
N ASP A 291 9.54 10.37 -19.79
CA ASP A 291 10.22 11.19 -18.80
C ASP A 291 9.14 11.75 -17.87
N LEU A 292 8.91 11.03 -16.77
CA LEU A 292 8.04 11.47 -15.67
C LEU A 292 8.81 12.36 -14.68
N SER A 293 10.02 12.80 -15.03
CA SER A 293 10.81 13.71 -14.21
C SER A 293 10.29 15.14 -14.34
N PRO A 294 10.05 15.86 -13.23
CA PRO A 294 9.81 17.30 -13.32
C PRO A 294 11.05 18.02 -13.87
N ASP A 295 10.84 18.96 -14.79
CA ASP A 295 11.88 19.77 -15.44
C ASP A 295 12.72 20.53 -14.39
N PRO A 296 14.05 20.35 -14.34
CA PRO A 296 14.91 21.02 -13.36
C PRO A 296 15.03 22.53 -13.56
N THR A 297 14.37 23.13 -14.56
CA THR A 297 14.45 24.56 -14.88
C THR A 297 13.25 25.41 -14.41
N ASP A 298 12.29 24.85 -13.67
CA ASP A 298 11.13 25.61 -13.16
C ASP A 298 11.53 26.56 -11.99
N PRO A 299 11.38 27.90 -12.11
CA PRO A 299 12.02 28.86 -11.22
C PRO A 299 11.13 29.31 -10.04
N PHE A 300 10.42 28.40 -9.36
CA PHE A 300 9.71 28.73 -8.12
C PHE A 300 10.20 27.86 -6.94
N PRO A 301 10.91 28.45 -5.97
CA PRO A 301 11.59 27.68 -4.93
C PRO A 301 10.64 27.26 -3.82
N SER A 302 10.88 26.02 -3.36
CA SER A 302 10.42 25.45 -2.10
C SER A 302 10.69 26.41 -0.93
N LEU A 303 9.64 26.82 -0.23
CA LEU A 303 9.78 27.44 1.09
C LEU A 303 9.74 26.34 2.16
N LEU A 304 10.94 25.92 2.54
CA LEU A 304 11.25 25.25 3.81
C LEU A 304 10.86 26.17 4.97
N PHE A 305 10.13 25.63 5.95
CA PHE A 305 10.16 26.15 7.32
C PHE A 305 10.59 25.03 8.27
N LEU A 306 11.83 25.14 8.73
CA LEU A 306 12.28 24.63 10.03
C LEU A 306 12.78 25.85 10.81
N THR A 307 12.23 26.08 12.00
CA THR A 307 12.95 26.22 13.27
C THR A 307 11.97 26.65 14.37
N GLY A 308 12.13 26.05 15.55
CA GLY A 308 11.41 26.43 16.75
C GLY A 308 12.02 27.62 17.52
N GLN A 309 11.26 27.99 18.55
CA GLN A 309 11.55 28.83 19.73
C GLN A 309 11.07 30.29 19.76
N SER A 310 10.34 30.52 20.86
CA SER A 310 10.17 31.74 21.67
C SER A 310 9.11 32.77 21.25
N TRP A 311 8.04 32.85 22.05
CA TRP A 311 7.08 33.95 22.07
C TRP A 311 7.03 34.54 23.47
N ASP A 312 7.57 35.75 23.63
CA ASP A 312 7.25 36.64 24.75
C ASP A 312 6.26 37.72 24.29
N ALA A 313 5.12 37.73 24.98
CA ALA A 313 4.27 38.86 25.36
C ALA A 313 3.95 40.00 24.37
N LEU A 314 2.67 40.11 23.96
CA LEU A 314 1.68 41.06 24.51
C LEU A 314 0.37 41.09 23.65
N LEU A 315 -0.75 40.76 24.29
CA LEU A 315 -2.17 40.84 23.83
C LEU A 315 -2.75 42.28 24.02
N PRO A 316 -4.02 42.66 23.66
CA PRO A 316 -5.20 41.82 23.38
C PRO A 316 -6.19 42.26 22.27
N GLY A 317 -7.11 41.36 21.87
CA GLY A 317 -8.32 41.72 21.14
C GLY A 317 -9.18 40.54 20.62
N SER A 318 -9.94 39.91 21.53
CA SER A 318 -11.16 39.08 21.32
C SER A 318 -11.12 37.80 20.46
N TRP A 319 -11.21 36.64 21.14
CA TRP A 319 -11.64 35.33 20.61
C TRP A 319 -13.18 35.13 20.74
N PRO A 320 -13.83 34.05 20.22
CA PRO A 320 -13.75 32.70 20.82
C PRO A 320 -13.57 31.55 19.79
N GLN A 321 -12.54 30.72 19.95
CA GLN A 321 -12.58 29.36 20.56
C GLN A 321 -12.79 28.21 19.57
N LEU A 322 -11.67 27.66 19.07
CA LEU A 322 -11.49 26.22 18.89
C LEU A 322 -10.07 25.87 19.38
N MET A 323 -9.98 25.28 20.57
CA MET A 323 -8.73 24.78 21.14
C MET A 323 -8.34 23.44 20.47
N PRO A 324 -7.05 23.21 20.20
CA PRO A 324 -6.53 21.91 19.78
C PRO A 324 -6.26 21.03 21.00
N ARG A 325 -6.74 19.78 20.99
CA ARG A 325 -6.33 18.75 21.96
C ARG A 325 -5.21 17.90 21.37
N THR A 326 -4.01 18.21 21.84
CA THR A 326 -2.96 17.32 22.33
C THR A 326 -3.03 15.83 21.98
N LEU A 327 -1.97 15.39 21.31
CA LEU A 327 -1.34 14.07 21.39
C LEU A 327 -1.64 13.34 22.71
N LEU A 328 -2.37 12.23 22.63
CA LEU A 328 -2.39 11.20 23.66
C LEU A 328 -2.27 9.84 22.98
N LEU A 329 -1.10 9.22 23.19
CA LEU A 329 -0.85 7.79 23.02
C LEU A 329 -1.88 6.99 23.84
N PRO A 330 -2.44 5.87 23.34
CA PRO A 330 -3.14 4.94 24.20
C PRO A 330 -2.15 3.91 24.77
N HIS A 331 -1.92 4.00 26.08
CA HIS A 331 -1.52 2.85 26.89
C HIS A 331 -2.72 1.91 27.06
N GLY A 332 -2.48 0.61 26.91
CA GLY A 332 -3.47 -0.43 27.12
C GLY A 332 -3.89 -0.59 28.58
N ALA A 333 -5.11 -1.08 28.77
CA ALA A 333 -5.55 -1.71 30.00
C ALA A 333 -6.24 -3.03 29.64
N PHE A 334 -5.56 -4.12 30.00
CA PHE A 334 -6.15 -5.44 30.21
C PHE A 334 -7.19 -5.34 31.33
N GLN A 335 -8.38 -5.91 31.13
CA GLN A 335 -9.18 -6.40 32.24
C GLN A 335 -9.81 -7.74 31.86
N LEU A 336 -9.32 -8.78 32.54
CA LEU A 336 -9.83 -10.14 32.55
C LEU A 336 -11.13 -10.16 33.37
N SER A 337 -12.18 -10.76 32.82
CA SER A 337 -13.23 -11.40 33.59
C SER A 337 -13.68 -12.66 32.87
N GLY A 338 -13.34 -13.80 33.48
CA GLY A 338 -13.77 -15.14 33.09
C GLY A 338 -15.23 -15.44 33.52
N PRO A 339 -15.69 -16.68 33.29
CA PRO A 339 -17.06 -17.00 32.87
C PRO A 339 -17.93 -17.54 34.00
N VAL A 340 -19.27 -17.58 33.79
CA VAL A 340 -20.29 -18.57 34.29
C VAL A 340 -21.62 -18.21 33.58
N PRO A 341 -22.53 -19.15 33.21
CA PRO A 341 -22.54 -20.60 33.46
C PRO A 341 -22.30 -21.49 32.24
#